data_AF-A0A8S2S4C0-F1
#
_entry.id   AF-A0A8S2S4C0-F1
#
_cell.length_a   1.000
_cell.length_b   1.000
_cell.length_c   1.000
_cell.angle_alpha   90.00
_cell.angle_beta   90.00
_cell.angle_gamma   90.00
#
_symmetry.space_group_name_H-M   'P 1'
#
loop_
_entity.id
_entity.type
_entity.pdbx_description
1 polymer ?
#
loop_
_entity_poly.entity_id
_entity_poly.type
_entity_poly.pdbx_seq_one_letter_code
_entity_poly.pdbx_strand_id
1 'polypeptide(L)'
;MSGETPPGTANNNNIVDLLSTLNPIAATASSSTTTTTSLTPSTSTIRNDDINVDSSDFVPANRLLTQRQAINNAKQLESLREQQQQQQLQNMEIDDQQAFEVSFTKHSNAFHTLFEFYQDQILCDVEIICDDQTFLCHKVVLAATIPYFRSMFTLGMLEADKRRIEIQDINRNSLKTIIEFAYTAKAIITIDNVQHLLFASTVLQTEDLAEACSSFLRQHLSLTNCTEIRQYAELLNRKSLIDLADEYIRDHFLEIIQLDDFYKISYKHLKELIASPDLGILDEKDVYDAVIRWVKHDPRERAVHLADLLHEVKLPLINTEYLLTVIAQEELIKTSLTCRDLLDEAKVYIFKKANLLTTKSPMGPKIIPRKTAAGKYLI
;
A
#
# COMPACT_ATOMS: atom_id res chain seq x y z
N MET A 1 19.97 14.02 62.37
CA MET A 1 20.88 12.88 62.60
C MET A 1 20.48 11.80 61.60
N SER A 2 21.46 11.12 60.98
CA SER A 2 21.26 9.97 60.05
C SER A 2 20.46 10.34 58.78
N GLY A 3 20.99 10.26 57.55
CA GLY A 3 21.78 9.16 56.98
C GLY A 3 20.79 8.17 56.32
N GLU A 4 20.87 7.82 55.03
CA GLU A 4 22.02 7.82 54.11
C GLU A 4 21.61 8.15 52.65
N THR A 5 22.59 8.61 51.86
CA THR A 5 22.53 8.62 50.38
C THR A 5 23.73 7.82 49.84
N PRO A 6 23.56 6.89 48.88
CA PRO A 6 24.69 6.23 48.24
C PRO A 6 25.19 7.06 47.03
N PRO A 7 26.51 7.25 46.85
CA PRO A 7 27.06 7.91 45.67
C PRO A 7 27.22 6.93 44.50
N GLY A 8 26.65 7.27 43.34
CA GLY A 8 26.80 6.50 42.11
C GLY A 8 27.87 7.09 41.18
N THR A 9 29.12 6.62 41.28
CA THR A 9 30.13 6.75 40.21
C THR A 9 31.11 5.57 40.28
N ALA A 10 30.85 4.52 39.52
CA ALA A 10 31.80 3.43 39.28
C ALA A 10 31.96 3.22 37.77
N ASN A 11 33.19 3.44 37.30
CA ASN A 11 33.61 3.42 35.91
C ASN A 11 33.34 2.07 35.23
N ASN A 12 32.63 2.06 34.10
CA ASN A 12 32.31 0.84 33.37
C ASN A 12 33.45 0.44 32.40
N ASN A 13 34.49 -0.20 32.94
CA ASN A 13 35.58 -0.81 32.18
C ASN A 13 35.93 -2.16 32.82
N ASN A 14 35.34 -3.25 32.31
CA ASN A 14 35.87 -4.62 32.24
C ASN A 14 34.74 -5.61 31.90
N ILE A 15 34.40 -5.73 30.61
CA ILE A 15 33.79 -6.95 30.04
C ILE A 15 34.66 -7.40 28.86
N VAL A 16 35.89 -7.74 29.21
CA VAL A 16 36.77 -8.65 28.48
C VAL A 16 37.28 -9.62 29.55
N ASP A 17 37.47 -10.90 29.21
CA ASP A 17 37.80 -12.03 30.11
C ASP A 17 36.67 -12.56 31.01
N LEU A 18 35.79 -13.39 30.44
CA LEU A 18 35.32 -14.60 31.15
C LEU A 18 34.92 -15.79 30.25
N LEU A 19 35.66 -16.08 29.18
CA LEU A 19 35.58 -17.36 28.46
C LEU A 19 36.96 -17.95 28.08
N SER A 20 37.99 -17.65 28.88
CA SER A 20 39.33 -18.22 28.76
C SER A 20 39.52 -19.47 29.64
N THR A 21 38.59 -20.43 29.60
CA THR A 21 38.78 -21.74 30.25
C THR A 21 37.98 -22.85 29.58
N LEU A 22 38.64 -23.63 28.71
CA LEU A 22 38.50 -25.08 28.49
C LEU A 22 39.20 -25.50 27.18
N ASN A 23 40.53 -25.51 27.23
CA ASN A 23 41.32 -26.48 26.47
C ASN A 23 41.38 -27.76 27.35
N PRO A 24 41.50 -29.01 26.83
CA PRO A 24 42.84 -29.44 26.37
C PRO A 24 42.90 -30.62 25.35
N ILE A 25 44.15 -31.00 24.99
CA ILE A 25 44.60 -32.27 24.35
C ILE A 25 44.16 -32.46 22.87
N ALA A 26 44.95 -32.04 21.88
CA ALA A 26 46.24 -32.61 21.43
C ALA A 26 46.14 -34.04 20.84
N ALA A 27 45.97 -34.14 19.52
CA ALA A 27 46.01 -35.40 18.78
C ALA A 27 47.46 -35.88 18.54
N THR A 28 47.68 -37.18 18.67
CA THR A 28 48.97 -37.86 18.44
C THR A 28 49.18 -38.22 16.97
N ALA A 29 50.26 -37.72 16.34
CA ALA A 29 50.81 -38.30 15.10
C ALA A 29 52.26 -37.84 14.81
N SER A 30 53.23 -38.41 15.51
CA SER A 30 54.60 -38.62 14.99
C SER A 30 54.62 -39.96 14.22
N SER A 31 55.42 -40.24 13.19
CA SER A 31 56.45 -39.47 12.45
C SER A 31 57.01 -40.36 11.34
N SER A 32 57.43 -39.81 10.21
CA SER A 32 58.68 -40.24 9.56
C SER A 32 59.23 -39.19 8.59
N THR A 33 60.31 -38.54 9.00
CA THR A 33 61.18 -37.72 8.16
C THR A 33 62.37 -38.53 7.67
N THR A 34 62.76 -38.33 6.41
CA THR A 34 64.17 -38.36 5.99
C THR A 34 64.42 -37.28 4.92
N THR A 35 65.24 -36.28 5.28
CA THR A 35 66.50 -35.86 4.57
C THR A 35 66.69 -36.35 3.12
N THR A 36 67.21 -35.62 2.12
CA THR A 36 67.94 -34.31 2.00
C THR A 36 67.97 -33.93 0.48
N THR A 37 68.46 -32.79 -0.05
CA THR A 37 69.34 -31.70 0.43
C THR A 37 69.05 -30.39 -0.34
N SER A 38 69.55 -29.24 0.15
CA SER A 38 69.66 -27.96 -0.58
C SER A 38 70.91 -27.88 -1.49
N LEU A 39 70.88 -27.09 -2.57
CA LEU A 39 72.08 -26.42 -3.12
C LEU A 39 71.71 -25.20 -4.00
N THR A 40 72.28 -24.05 -3.65
CA THR A 40 72.17 -22.76 -4.38
C THR A 40 73.37 -22.53 -5.30
N PRO A 41 73.23 -21.85 -6.45
CA PRO A 41 74.37 -21.30 -7.17
C PRO A 41 74.63 -19.84 -6.76
N SER A 42 75.77 -19.58 -6.13
CA SER A 42 76.25 -18.24 -5.79
C SER A 42 76.90 -17.55 -7.00
N THR A 43 76.64 -16.25 -7.15
CA THR A 43 77.26 -15.41 -8.19
C THR A 43 78.71 -15.10 -7.83
N SER A 44 79.65 -15.23 -8.77
CA SER A 44 80.96 -14.58 -8.65
C SER A 44 81.52 -14.18 -10.02
N THR A 45 82.06 -12.96 -10.06
CA THR A 45 82.60 -12.31 -11.25
C THR A 45 84.12 -12.47 -11.28
N ILE A 46 84.69 -12.99 -12.37
CA ILE A 46 86.15 -12.96 -12.62
C ILE A 46 86.41 -12.42 -14.03
N ARG A 47 87.54 -11.71 -14.16
CA ARG A 47 87.93 -10.85 -15.28
C ARG A 47 88.41 -11.63 -16.51
N ASN A 48 88.38 -10.96 -17.66
CA ASN A 48 89.26 -11.28 -18.79
C ASN A 48 90.73 -11.12 -18.37
N ASP A 49 91.60 -12.00 -18.86
CA ASP A 49 92.93 -11.67 -19.40
C ASP A 49 93.45 -12.85 -20.26
N ASP A 50 94.28 -12.52 -21.26
CA ASP A 50 95.22 -13.34 -22.03
C ASP A 50 94.77 -14.58 -22.86
N ILE A 51 94.53 -14.29 -24.15
CA ILE A 51 95.23 -14.84 -25.33
C ILE A 51 95.96 -16.21 -25.14
N ASN A 52 95.47 -17.26 -25.83
CA ASN A 52 96.27 -17.84 -26.92
C ASN A 52 95.41 -18.55 -27.98
N VAL A 53 95.93 -18.57 -29.21
CA VAL A 53 95.32 -19.15 -30.41
C VAL A 53 95.78 -20.60 -30.55
N ASP A 54 94.87 -21.56 -30.80
CA ASP A 54 95.13 -22.50 -31.90
C ASP A 54 93.89 -23.10 -32.57
N SER A 55 94.03 -23.18 -33.89
CA SER A 55 93.41 -23.99 -34.95
C SER A 55 92.23 -24.93 -34.68
N SER A 56 91.23 -24.75 -35.56
CA SER A 56 90.42 -25.79 -36.25
C SER A 56 89.73 -26.89 -35.43
N ASP A 57 88.40 -26.88 -35.46
CA ASP A 57 87.67 -28.08 -35.90
C ASP A 57 86.24 -27.78 -36.40
N PHE A 58 85.85 -28.42 -37.51
CA PHE A 58 84.49 -28.33 -38.07
C PHE A 58 83.51 -29.16 -37.24
N VAL A 59 82.54 -28.53 -36.56
CA VAL A 59 81.44 -29.26 -35.91
C VAL A 59 80.27 -29.45 -36.89
N PRO A 60 79.84 -30.69 -37.19
CA PRO A 60 78.85 -30.94 -38.23
C PRO A 60 77.42 -30.58 -37.82
N ALA A 61 76.61 -30.17 -38.81
CA ALA A 61 75.26 -29.63 -38.65
C ALA A 61 74.27 -30.51 -37.85
N ASN A 62 74.52 -31.82 -37.72
CA ASN A 62 73.70 -32.72 -36.92
C ASN A 62 73.60 -32.31 -35.44
N ARG A 63 74.68 -31.77 -34.82
CA ARG A 63 74.65 -31.40 -33.39
C ARG A 63 73.68 -30.24 -33.11
N LEU A 64 73.62 -29.27 -34.03
CA LEU A 64 72.69 -28.14 -33.97
C LEU A 64 71.23 -28.60 -34.18
N LEU A 65 71.00 -29.60 -35.02
CA LEU A 65 69.67 -30.17 -35.25
C LEU A 65 69.12 -30.84 -33.98
N THR A 66 69.94 -31.67 -33.32
CA THR A 66 69.58 -32.34 -32.06
C THR A 66 69.33 -31.34 -30.93
N GLN A 67 70.17 -30.30 -30.82
CA GLN A 67 69.99 -29.23 -29.84
C GLN A 67 68.69 -28.45 -30.08
N ARG A 68 68.33 -28.16 -31.34
CA ARG A 68 67.08 -27.48 -31.70
C ARG A 68 65.84 -28.34 -31.40
N GLN A 69 65.91 -29.65 -31.63
CA GLN A 69 64.85 -30.57 -31.19
C GLN A 69 64.72 -30.63 -29.67
N ALA A 70 65.83 -30.69 -28.92
CA ALA A 70 65.79 -30.67 -27.46
C ALA A 70 65.16 -29.38 -26.91
N ILE A 71 65.48 -28.22 -27.49
CA ILE A 71 64.87 -26.93 -27.12
C ILE A 71 63.37 -26.90 -27.44
N ASN A 72 62.96 -27.42 -28.61
CA ASN A 72 61.54 -27.48 -28.97
C ASN A 72 60.76 -28.41 -28.03
N ASN A 73 61.30 -29.58 -27.70
CA ASN A 73 60.68 -30.53 -26.77
C ASN A 73 60.59 -29.95 -25.35
N ALA A 74 61.63 -29.22 -24.91
CA ALA A 74 61.62 -28.53 -23.62
C ALA A 74 60.51 -27.47 -23.55
N LYS A 75 60.41 -26.61 -24.59
CA LYS A 75 59.33 -25.62 -24.70
C LYS A 75 57.93 -26.26 -24.73
N GLN A 76 57.80 -27.41 -25.39
CA GLN A 76 56.52 -28.12 -25.48
C GLN A 76 56.12 -28.74 -24.13
N LEU A 77 57.09 -29.24 -23.36
CA LEU A 77 56.88 -29.72 -21.98
C LEU A 77 56.56 -28.56 -21.02
N GLU A 78 57.18 -27.39 -21.22
CA GLU A 78 56.94 -26.17 -20.46
C GLU A 78 55.52 -25.64 -20.71
N SER A 79 55.09 -25.53 -21.99
CA SER A 79 53.70 -25.16 -22.31
C SER A 79 52.67 -26.18 -21.80
N LEU A 80 53.02 -27.47 -21.73
CA LEU A 80 52.13 -28.50 -21.19
C LEU A 80 52.00 -28.39 -19.66
N ARG A 81 53.08 -28.00 -18.97
CA ARG A 81 53.06 -27.69 -17.54
C ARG A 81 52.27 -26.41 -17.24
N GLU A 82 52.45 -25.36 -18.04
CA GLU A 82 51.64 -24.14 -17.92
C GLU A 82 50.15 -24.42 -18.14
N GLN A 83 49.79 -25.25 -19.13
CA GLN A 83 48.40 -25.69 -19.34
C GLN A 83 47.85 -26.53 -18.17
N GLN A 84 48.63 -27.47 -17.61
CA GLN A 84 48.21 -28.21 -16.42
C GLN A 84 48.07 -27.31 -15.19
N GLN A 85 48.94 -26.32 -15.03
CA GLN A 85 48.88 -25.38 -13.92
C GLN A 85 47.71 -24.42 -14.07
N GLN A 86 47.39 -23.96 -15.29
CA GLN A 86 46.17 -23.21 -15.58
C GLN A 86 44.92 -24.06 -15.35
N GLN A 87 44.89 -25.34 -15.76
CA GLN A 87 43.76 -26.24 -15.43
C GLN A 87 43.62 -26.50 -13.92
N GLN A 88 44.72 -26.60 -13.16
CA GLN A 88 44.65 -26.71 -11.71
C GLN A 88 44.15 -25.43 -11.06
N LEU A 89 44.58 -24.25 -11.51
CA LEU A 89 44.09 -22.96 -11.02
C LEU A 89 42.61 -22.76 -11.37
N GLN A 90 42.19 -23.15 -12.57
CA GLN A 90 40.79 -23.08 -13.03
C GLN A 90 39.88 -24.08 -12.31
N ASN A 91 40.41 -25.24 -11.88
CA ASN A 91 39.73 -26.17 -10.97
C ASN A 91 39.85 -25.77 -9.48
N MET A 92 40.60 -24.71 -9.16
CA MET A 92 40.72 -24.10 -7.83
C MET A 92 39.97 -22.76 -7.71
N GLU A 93 39.24 -22.35 -8.76
CA GLU A 93 38.18 -21.34 -8.62
C GLU A 93 37.06 -21.96 -7.78
N ILE A 94 37.19 -21.82 -6.46
CA ILE A 94 36.13 -22.12 -5.50
C ILE A 94 34.95 -21.22 -5.85
N ASP A 95 33.79 -21.83 -6.01
CA ASP A 95 32.54 -21.14 -6.29
C ASP A 95 32.12 -20.26 -5.10
N ASP A 96 32.55 -18.99 -5.12
CA ASP A 96 32.22 -17.95 -4.14
C ASP A 96 30.70 -17.63 -4.04
N GLN A 97 29.83 -18.38 -4.74
CA GLN A 97 28.37 -18.24 -4.70
C GLN A 97 27.65 -19.23 -3.78
N GLN A 98 28.35 -20.09 -3.01
CA GLN A 98 27.73 -20.99 -2.04
C GLN A 98 27.29 -20.28 -0.74
N ALA A 99 26.39 -19.31 -0.87
CA ALA A 99 25.68 -18.71 0.26
C ALA A 99 24.61 -19.67 0.81
N PHE A 100 24.82 -20.19 2.02
CA PHE A 100 23.84 -21.03 2.71
C PHE A 100 22.93 -20.17 3.61
N GLU A 101 21.76 -19.80 3.10
CA GLU A 101 20.73 -19.08 3.88
C GLU A 101 20.04 -20.03 4.88
N VAL A 102 20.07 -19.68 6.17
CA VAL A 102 19.41 -20.44 7.24
C VAL A 102 18.28 -19.63 7.86
N SER A 103 17.04 -20.03 7.59
CA SER A 103 15.85 -19.46 8.22
C SER A 103 15.51 -20.15 9.54
N PHE A 104 15.47 -19.38 10.63
CA PHE A 104 15.10 -19.87 11.96
C PHE A 104 13.69 -19.41 12.35
N THR A 105 12.72 -20.32 12.26
CA THR A 105 11.29 -20.05 12.51
C THR A 105 10.97 -19.47 13.89
N LYS A 106 11.83 -19.69 14.91
CA LYS A 106 11.66 -19.08 16.25
C LYS A 106 11.54 -17.55 16.23
N HIS A 107 12.26 -16.87 15.32
CA HIS A 107 12.18 -15.41 15.21
C HIS A 107 10.85 -14.94 14.62
N SER A 108 10.18 -15.77 13.81
CA SER A 108 8.83 -15.50 13.31
C SER A 108 7.80 -15.36 14.44
N ASN A 109 8.01 -16.10 15.54
CA ASN A 109 7.14 -16.07 16.71
C ASN A 109 7.42 -14.88 17.65
N ALA A 110 8.37 -13.99 17.34
CA ALA A 110 8.72 -12.87 18.22
C ALA A 110 7.51 -11.95 18.51
N PHE A 111 6.62 -11.74 17.53
CA PHE A 111 5.38 -10.98 17.73
C PHE A 111 4.41 -11.64 18.73
N HIS A 112 4.40 -12.97 18.84
CA HIS A 112 3.60 -13.66 19.86
C HIS A 112 4.12 -13.35 21.26
N THR A 113 5.44 -13.41 21.47
CA THR A 113 6.07 -13.05 22.75
C THR A 113 5.97 -11.55 23.07
N LEU A 114 6.01 -10.68 22.05
CA LEU A 114 5.73 -9.25 22.23
C LEU A 114 4.26 -8.99 22.64
N PHE A 115 3.32 -9.82 22.19
CA PHE A 115 1.93 -9.77 22.65
C PHE A 115 1.79 -10.25 24.10
N GLU A 116 2.48 -11.32 24.49
CA GLU A 116 2.56 -11.77 25.90
C GLU A 116 3.12 -10.65 26.79
N PHE A 117 4.22 -10.00 26.39
CA PHE A 117 4.78 -8.85 27.12
C PHE A 117 3.81 -7.66 27.21
N TYR A 118 3.00 -7.40 26.17
CA TYR A 118 1.95 -6.39 26.21
C TYR A 118 0.83 -6.76 27.21
N GLN A 119 0.41 -8.02 27.27
CA GLN A 119 -0.59 -8.50 28.23
C GLN A 119 -0.07 -8.42 29.68
N ASP A 120 1.17 -8.81 29.91
CA ASP A 120 1.84 -8.77 31.23
C ASP A 120 2.41 -7.38 31.60
N GLN A 121 2.28 -6.39 30.71
CA GLN A 121 2.81 -5.02 30.86
C GLN A 121 4.34 -4.95 31.08
N ILE A 122 5.06 -5.96 30.60
CA ILE A 122 6.52 -6.09 30.63
C ILE A 122 7.11 -5.17 29.56
N LEU A 123 8.23 -4.49 29.87
CA LEU A 123 9.02 -3.65 28.95
C LEU A 123 8.26 -2.52 28.22
N CYS A 124 7.03 -2.19 28.64
CA CYS A 124 6.24 -1.09 28.06
C CYS A 124 6.88 0.28 28.36
N ASP A 125 7.15 1.05 27.32
CA ASP A 125 7.86 2.33 27.33
C ASP A 125 6.98 3.54 26.92
N VAL A 126 5.70 3.30 26.62
CA VAL A 126 4.70 4.35 26.34
C VAL A 126 3.33 4.03 26.94
N GLU A 127 2.63 5.09 27.34
CA GLU A 127 1.27 5.12 27.86
C GLU A 127 0.39 5.91 26.88
N ILE A 128 -0.47 5.20 26.14
CA ILE A 128 -1.47 5.81 25.26
C ILE A 128 -2.76 6.02 26.05
N ILE A 129 -3.23 7.26 26.13
CA ILE A 129 -4.42 7.66 26.87
C ILE A 129 -5.53 8.00 25.86
N CYS A 130 -6.72 7.45 26.07
CA CYS A 130 -7.90 7.69 25.24
C CYS A 130 -9.11 7.70 26.17
N ASP A 131 -9.80 8.85 26.23
CA ASP A 131 -10.84 9.12 27.24
C ASP A 131 -10.33 8.84 28.68
N ASP A 132 -11.02 7.97 29.42
CA ASP A 132 -10.67 7.48 30.76
C ASP A 132 -9.74 6.25 30.75
N GLN A 133 -9.31 5.76 29.58
CA GLN A 133 -8.48 4.55 29.47
C GLN A 133 -7.01 4.85 29.21
N THR A 134 -6.13 4.08 29.85
CA THR A 134 -4.68 4.07 29.57
C THR A 134 -4.27 2.69 29.06
N PHE A 135 -3.51 2.67 27.97
CA PHE A 135 -2.91 1.48 27.37
C PHE A 135 -1.38 1.57 27.52
N LEU A 136 -0.79 0.62 28.25
CA LEU A 136 0.66 0.44 28.33
C LEU A 136 1.11 -0.33 27.08
N CYS A 137 2.07 0.21 26.34
CA CYS A 137 2.46 -0.27 25.02
C CYS A 137 3.98 -0.15 24.79
N HIS A 138 4.43 -0.72 23.68
CA HIS A 138 5.81 -0.67 23.22
C HIS A 138 5.92 0.29 22.02
N LYS A 139 6.70 1.39 22.13
CA LYS A 139 6.94 2.35 21.04
C LYS A 139 7.44 1.66 19.77
N VAL A 140 8.34 0.70 19.92
CA VAL A 140 8.93 -0.04 18.78
C VAL A 140 7.89 -0.84 18.00
N VAL A 141 6.91 -1.47 18.67
CA VAL A 141 5.86 -2.24 17.98
C VAL A 141 4.88 -1.31 17.28
N LEU A 142 4.40 -0.27 17.98
CA LEU A 142 3.50 0.72 17.39
C LEU A 142 4.15 1.46 16.22
N ALA A 143 5.44 1.83 16.32
CA ALA A 143 6.19 2.44 15.22
C ALA A 143 6.44 1.47 14.05
N ALA A 144 6.61 0.17 14.33
CA ALA A 144 6.82 -0.82 13.28
C ALA A 144 5.55 -1.00 12.44
N THR A 145 4.37 -1.06 13.04
CA THR A 145 3.13 -1.47 12.37
C THR A 145 2.13 -0.34 12.05
N ILE A 146 2.17 0.78 12.76
CA ILE A 146 1.20 1.89 12.58
C ILE A 146 1.93 3.17 12.12
N PRO A 147 1.70 3.66 10.89
CA PRO A 147 2.42 4.82 10.33
C PRO A 147 2.25 6.13 11.12
N TYR A 148 1.09 6.35 11.74
CA TYR A 148 0.86 7.49 12.63
C TYR A 148 1.85 7.49 13.81
N PHE A 149 1.96 6.38 14.54
CA PHE A 149 2.90 6.25 15.65
C PHE A 149 4.35 6.25 15.20
N ARG A 150 4.66 5.65 14.03
CA ARG A 150 5.99 5.76 13.42
C ARG A 150 6.40 7.22 13.26
N SER A 151 5.52 8.02 12.68
CA SER A 151 5.76 9.45 12.44
C SER A 151 5.94 10.18 13.77
N MET A 152 5.05 9.94 14.74
CA MET A 152 5.12 10.52 16.08
C MET A 152 6.44 10.24 16.82
N PHE A 153 6.93 8.99 16.76
CA PHE A 153 8.12 8.57 17.52
C PHE A 153 9.45 8.84 16.81
N THR A 154 9.47 9.05 15.48
CA THR A 154 10.73 9.18 14.71
C THR A 154 11.01 10.59 14.17
N LEU A 155 10.00 11.47 14.02
CA LEU A 155 10.16 12.80 13.42
C LEU A 155 10.67 13.89 14.39
N GLY A 156 11.14 13.53 15.58
CA GLY A 156 11.73 14.49 16.54
C GLY A 156 10.76 15.55 17.07
N MET A 157 9.45 15.27 17.06
CA MET A 157 8.43 16.13 17.66
C MET A 157 8.47 16.02 19.19
N LEU A 158 7.84 16.96 19.90
CA LEU A 158 7.76 16.98 21.37
C LEU A 158 7.19 15.68 21.96
N GLU A 159 6.40 14.95 21.17
CA GLU A 159 5.77 13.68 21.50
C GLU A 159 6.74 12.49 21.47
N ALA A 160 7.85 12.58 20.74
CA ALA A 160 8.83 11.48 20.64
C ALA A 160 9.43 11.14 22.01
N ASP A 161 9.78 12.17 22.79
CA ASP A 161 10.33 12.06 24.14
C ASP A 161 9.26 11.85 25.24
N LYS A 162 7.98 12.09 24.93
CA LYS A 162 6.89 11.86 25.89
C LYS A 162 6.72 10.37 26.16
N ARG A 163 6.50 10.03 27.43
CA ARG A 163 6.02 8.72 27.87
C ARG A 163 4.50 8.60 27.81
N ARG A 164 3.77 9.71 27.98
CA ARG A 164 2.30 9.79 27.91
C ARG A 164 1.86 10.53 26.67
N ILE A 165 0.99 9.89 25.88
CA ILE A 165 0.40 10.44 24.66
C ILE A 165 -1.11 10.33 24.78
N GLU A 166 -1.80 11.45 24.65
CA GLU A 166 -3.26 11.50 24.64
C GLU A 166 -3.75 11.50 23.19
N ILE A 167 -4.69 10.61 22.88
CA ILE A 167 -5.35 10.49 21.59
C ILE A 167 -6.80 10.90 21.79
N GLN A 168 -7.21 11.92 21.06
CA GLN A 168 -8.57 12.46 21.06
C GLN A 168 -9.31 12.01 19.78
N ASP A 169 -10.63 12.19 19.76
CA ASP A 169 -11.53 11.92 18.62
C ASP A 169 -11.62 10.45 18.14
N ILE A 170 -10.92 9.50 18.77
CA ILE A 170 -11.00 8.06 18.47
C ILE A 170 -11.75 7.32 19.58
N ASN A 171 -12.62 6.38 19.21
CA ASN A 171 -13.29 5.51 20.18
C ASN A 171 -12.29 4.57 20.88
N ARG A 172 -12.28 4.57 22.23
CA ARG A 172 -11.42 3.70 23.06
C ARG A 172 -11.41 2.21 22.70
N ASN A 173 -12.55 1.65 22.28
CA ASN A 173 -12.64 0.24 21.89
C ASN A 173 -11.97 0.00 20.53
N SER A 174 -12.20 0.88 19.56
CA SER A 174 -11.53 0.85 18.26
C SER A 174 -10.02 1.03 18.40
N LEU A 175 -9.56 1.95 19.25
CA LEU A 175 -8.13 2.11 19.56
C LEU A 175 -7.56 0.83 20.17
N LYS A 176 -8.25 0.23 21.15
CA LYS A 176 -7.83 -1.06 21.74
C LYS A 176 -7.68 -2.14 20.67
N THR A 177 -8.66 -2.30 19.78
CA THR A 177 -8.60 -3.28 18.68
C THR A 177 -7.44 -3.00 17.73
N ILE A 178 -7.11 -1.74 17.44
CA ILE A 178 -5.97 -1.36 16.60
C ILE A 178 -4.63 -1.65 17.30
N ILE A 179 -4.53 -1.41 18.61
CA ILE A 179 -3.36 -1.78 19.41
C ILE A 179 -3.20 -3.31 19.42
N GLU A 180 -4.25 -4.08 19.69
CA GLU A 180 -4.19 -5.55 19.65
C GLU A 180 -3.85 -6.09 18.26
N PHE A 181 -4.35 -5.45 17.19
CA PHE A 181 -3.98 -5.73 15.81
C PHE A 181 -2.48 -5.49 15.55
N ALA A 182 -1.89 -4.42 16.11
CA ALA A 182 -0.46 -4.11 15.97
C ALA A 182 0.48 -5.22 16.51
N TYR A 183 0.03 -6.02 17.47
CA TYR A 183 0.78 -7.16 18.00
C TYR A 183 0.42 -8.49 17.34
N THR A 184 -0.82 -8.68 16.90
CA THR A 184 -1.36 -10.00 16.51
C THR A 184 -1.70 -10.16 15.03
N ALA A 185 -1.70 -9.06 14.26
CA ALA A 185 -2.25 -8.95 12.90
C ALA A 185 -3.70 -9.45 12.77
N LYS A 186 -4.49 -9.40 13.85
CA LYS A 186 -5.88 -9.86 13.91
C LYS A 186 -6.79 -8.76 14.48
N ALA A 187 -7.95 -8.59 13.85
CA ALA A 187 -9.01 -7.70 14.32
C ALA A 187 -10.36 -8.38 14.10
N ILE A 188 -11.33 -8.11 14.96
CA ILE A 188 -12.71 -8.61 14.83
C ILE A 188 -13.58 -7.43 14.38
N ILE A 189 -14.14 -7.53 13.18
CA ILE A 189 -15.01 -6.52 12.58
C ILE A 189 -16.47 -6.98 12.77
N THR A 190 -17.32 -6.10 13.28
CA THR A 190 -18.76 -6.32 13.51
C THR A 190 -19.56 -5.13 12.98
N ILE A 191 -20.87 -5.31 12.80
CA ILE A 191 -21.77 -4.25 12.34
C ILE A 191 -21.72 -3.02 13.28
N ASP A 192 -21.63 -3.24 14.59
CA ASP A 192 -21.59 -2.17 15.58
C ASP A 192 -20.24 -1.44 15.66
N ASN A 193 -19.13 -2.12 15.35
CA ASN A 193 -17.78 -1.54 15.49
C ASN A 193 -17.19 -1.00 14.18
N VAL A 194 -17.67 -1.46 13.01
CA VAL A 194 -17.00 -1.21 11.73
C VAL A 194 -16.87 0.27 11.38
N GLN A 195 -17.87 1.09 11.70
CA GLN A 195 -17.80 2.54 11.46
C GLN A 195 -16.66 3.16 12.29
N HIS A 196 -16.74 3.06 13.63
CA HIS A 196 -15.71 3.60 14.52
C HIS A 196 -14.30 3.03 14.24
N LEU A 197 -14.21 1.75 13.87
CA LEU A 197 -12.95 1.09 13.52
C LEU A 197 -12.39 1.58 12.17
N LEU A 198 -13.24 1.85 11.18
CA LEU A 198 -12.84 2.43 9.89
C LEU A 198 -12.34 3.88 10.05
N PHE A 199 -13.00 4.68 10.88
CA PHE A 199 -12.50 6.02 11.22
C PHE A 199 -11.15 5.95 11.93
N ALA A 200 -11.05 5.15 12.99
CA ALA A 200 -9.83 5.02 13.78
C ALA A 200 -8.64 4.50 12.96
N SER A 201 -8.86 3.51 12.07
CA SER A 201 -7.83 2.98 11.17
C SER A 201 -7.43 4.00 10.09
N THR A 202 -8.36 4.81 9.59
CA THR A 202 -8.05 5.91 8.66
C THR A 202 -7.19 6.99 9.33
N VAL A 203 -7.54 7.41 10.55
CA VAL A 203 -6.78 8.42 11.32
C VAL A 203 -5.38 7.91 11.70
N LEU A 204 -5.28 6.67 12.16
CA LEU A 204 -4.00 6.04 12.53
C LEU A 204 -3.20 5.51 11.32
N GLN A 205 -3.74 5.66 10.11
CA GLN A 205 -3.11 5.27 8.83
C GLN A 205 -2.86 3.75 8.70
N THR A 206 -3.70 2.93 9.32
CA THR A 206 -3.66 1.46 9.26
C THR A 206 -4.48 0.96 8.07
N GLU A 207 -3.95 1.14 6.86
CA GLU A 207 -4.68 0.93 5.59
C GLU A 207 -5.24 -0.49 5.42
N ASP A 208 -4.49 -1.53 5.81
CA ASP A 208 -4.94 -2.93 5.71
C ASP A 208 -6.26 -3.17 6.47
N LEU A 209 -6.40 -2.54 7.65
CA LEU A 209 -7.59 -2.64 8.48
C LEU A 209 -8.72 -1.73 7.96
N ALA A 210 -8.39 -0.55 7.42
CA ALA A 210 -9.35 0.34 6.78
C ALA A 210 -9.98 -0.32 5.55
N GLU A 211 -9.20 -1.02 4.73
CA GLU A 211 -9.71 -1.74 3.56
C GLU A 211 -10.50 -2.99 3.96
N ALA A 212 -10.09 -3.72 5.01
CA ALA A 212 -10.90 -4.80 5.58
C ALA A 212 -12.27 -4.31 6.07
N CYS A 213 -12.32 -3.16 6.76
CA CYS A 213 -13.58 -2.53 7.19
C CYS A 213 -14.41 -2.05 5.99
N SER A 214 -13.78 -1.49 4.96
CA SER A 214 -14.45 -1.06 3.71
C SER A 214 -15.07 -2.24 2.95
N SER A 215 -14.35 -3.37 2.90
CA SER A 215 -14.83 -4.63 2.31
C SER A 215 -16.00 -5.24 3.10
N PHE A 216 -15.99 -5.12 4.44
CA PHE A 216 -17.12 -5.53 5.28
C PHE A 216 -18.37 -4.65 5.01
N LEU A 217 -18.22 -3.33 4.96
CA LEU A 217 -19.31 -2.41 4.60
C LEU A 217 -19.88 -2.69 3.19
N ARG A 218 -19.02 -3.01 2.23
CA ARG A 218 -19.41 -3.42 0.87
C ARG A 218 -20.32 -4.66 0.88
N GLN A 219 -20.04 -5.65 1.72
CA GLN A 219 -20.84 -6.89 1.81
C GLN A 219 -22.17 -6.69 2.54
N HIS A 220 -22.28 -5.66 3.38
CA HIS A 220 -23.47 -5.34 4.18
C HIS A 220 -24.27 -4.13 3.66
N LEU A 221 -24.02 -3.69 2.42
CA LEU A 221 -24.74 -2.60 1.78
C LEU A 221 -26.21 -2.97 1.52
N SER A 222 -27.13 -2.07 1.86
CA SER A 222 -28.59 -2.26 1.73
C SER A 222 -29.29 -0.94 1.39
N LEU A 223 -30.55 -1.04 0.93
CA LEU A 223 -31.39 0.13 0.62
C LEU A 223 -31.49 1.15 1.78
N THR A 224 -31.53 0.68 3.03
CA THR A 224 -31.68 1.54 4.21
C THR A 224 -30.37 2.17 4.68
N ASN A 225 -29.21 1.54 4.42
CA ASN A 225 -27.92 2.04 4.91
C ASN A 225 -27.06 2.70 3.82
N CYS A 226 -27.36 2.50 2.53
CA CYS A 226 -26.50 2.96 1.43
C CYS A 226 -26.23 4.46 1.45
N THR A 227 -27.25 5.29 1.70
CA THR A 227 -27.13 6.75 1.81
C THR A 227 -26.24 7.19 2.97
N GLU A 228 -26.24 6.46 4.09
CA GLU A 228 -25.42 6.77 5.27
C GLU A 228 -23.98 6.29 5.09
N ILE A 229 -23.78 5.07 4.57
CA ILE A 229 -22.46 4.54 4.21
C ILE A 229 -21.77 5.43 3.16
N ARG A 230 -22.51 5.94 2.17
CA ARG A 230 -22.01 6.88 1.16
C ARG A 230 -21.50 8.18 1.78
N GLN A 231 -22.29 8.81 2.64
CA GLN A 231 -21.89 10.02 3.37
C GLN A 231 -20.66 9.78 4.26
N TYR A 232 -20.60 8.61 4.90
CA TYR A 232 -19.47 8.22 5.73
C TYR A 232 -18.18 8.00 4.92
N ALA A 233 -18.31 7.38 3.74
CA ALA A 233 -17.21 7.20 2.80
C ALA A 233 -16.70 8.54 2.25
N GLU A 234 -17.58 9.53 2.03
CA GLU A 234 -17.21 10.90 1.65
C GLU A 234 -16.43 11.60 2.77
N LEU A 235 -16.88 11.51 4.02
CA LEU A 235 -16.19 12.07 5.20
C LEU A 235 -14.76 11.52 5.35
N LEU A 236 -14.57 10.22 5.08
CA LEU A 236 -13.28 9.54 5.14
C LEU A 236 -12.50 9.56 3.80
N ASN A 237 -13.03 10.22 2.77
CA ASN A 237 -12.45 10.28 1.41
C ASN A 237 -12.15 8.89 0.80
N ARG A 238 -12.90 7.85 1.17
CA ARG A 238 -12.74 6.46 0.70
C ARG A 238 -13.45 6.25 -0.64
N LYS A 239 -12.83 6.73 -1.71
CA LYS A 239 -13.39 6.71 -3.08
C LYS A 239 -13.97 5.35 -3.51
N SER A 240 -13.27 4.25 -3.24
CA SER A 240 -13.73 2.88 -3.56
C SER A 240 -15.09 2.53 -2.95
N LEU A 241 -15.40 3.05 -1.76
CA LEU A 241 -16.68 2.85 -1.08
C LEU A 241 -17.74 3.86 -1.53
N ILE A 242 -17.34 5.09 -1.90
CA ILE A 242 -18.23 6.09 -2.53
C ILE A 242 -18.72 5.57 -3.88
N ASP A 243 -17.81 5.16 -4.77
CA ASP A 243 -18.12 4.71 -6.14
C ASP A 243 -19.10 3.52 -6.13
N LEU A 244 -18.89 2.58 -5.20
CA LEU A 244 -19.75 1.43 -4.96
C LEU A 244 -21.12 1.82 -4.41
N ALA A 245 -21.18 2.68 -3.39
CA ALA A 245 -22.45 3.13 -2.84
C ALA A 245 -23.25 3.93 -3.87
N ASP A 246 -22.59 4.79 -4.65
CA ASP A 246 -23.21 5.54 -5.74
C ASP A 246 -23.66 4.60 -6.88
N GLU A 247 -22.99 3.47 -7.15
CA GLU A 247 -23.49 2.44 -8.10
C GLU A 247 -24.76 1.77 -7.58
N TYR A 248 -24.76 1.34 -6.33
CA TYR A 248 -25.93 0.71 -5.71
C TYR A 248 -27.13 1.66 -5.64
N ILE A 249 -26.90 2.94 -5.31
CA ILE A 249 -27.93 3.99 -5.29
C ILE A 249 -28.46 4.28 -6.69
N ARG A 250 -27.62 4.20 -7.74
CA ARG A 250 -28.08 4.33 -9.13
C ARG A 250 -28.97 3.17 -9.56
N ASP A 251 -28.57 1.94 -9.28
CA ASP A 251 -29.30 0.74 -9.69
C ASP A 251 -30.65 0.61 -8.95
N HIS A 252 -30.72 0.99 -7.66
CA HIS A 252 -31.93 0.91 -6.81
C HIS A 252 -32.67 2.25 -6.62
N PHE A 253 -32.44 3.24 -7.49
CA PHE A 253 -32.92 4.62 -7.29
C PHE A 253 -34.43 4.73 -7.05
N LEU A 254 -35.27 3.97 -7.77
CA LEU A 254 -36.74 3.99 -7.64
C LEU A 254 -37.25 3.51 -6.27
N GLU A 255 -36.50 2.65 -5.59
CA GLU A 255 -36.80 2.17 -4.25
C GLU A 255 -36.39 3.22 -3.21
N ILE A 256 -35.21 3.83 -3.40
CA ILE A 256 -34.64 4.82 -2.49
C ILE A 256 -35.49 6.10 -2.42
N ILE A 257 -36.09 6.57 -3.53
CA ILE A 257 -36.99 7.75 -3.55
C ILE A 257 -38.19 7.61 -2.58
N GLN A 258 -38.57 6.37 -2.23
CA GLN A 258 -39.69 6.08 -1.34
C GLN A 258 -39.30 6.07 0.15
N LEU A 259 -38.00 6.06 0.45
CA LEU A 259 -37.47 6.05 1.81
C LEU A 259 -37.26 7.47 2.34
N ASP A 260 -37.49 7.69 3.64
CA ASP A 260 -37.25 8.99 4.28
C ASP A 260 -35.75 9.37 4.27
N ASP A 261 -34.85 8.40 4.17
CA ASP A 261 -33.40 8.64 4.06
C ASP A 261 -33.01 9.37 2.76
N PHE A 262 -33.86 9.37 1.73
CA PHE A 262 -33.66 10.17 0.52
C PHE A 262 -33.54 11.66 0.82
N TYR A 263 -34.23 12.17 1.84
CA TYR A 263 -34.17 13.58 2.23
C TYR A 263 -32.83 13.98 2.87
N LYS A 264 -32.04 13.01 3.35
CA LYS A 264 -30.68 13.23 3.89
C LYS A 264 -29.63 13.46 2.80
N ILE A 265 -29.93 13.15 1.53
CA ILE A 265 -29.00 13.33 0.40
C ILE A 265 -28.69 14.82 0.20
N SER A 266 -27.39 15.14 0.08
CA SER A 266 -26.91 16.51 -0.17
C SER A 266 -27.18 16.96 -1.62
N TYR A 267 -27.32 18.28 -1.84
CA TYR A 267 -27.50 18.85 -3.19
C TYR A 267 -26.45 18.37 -4.20
N LYS A 268 -25.17 18.30 -3.78
CA LYS A 268 -24.06 17.87 -4.65
C LYS A 268 -24.25 16.44 -5.12
N HIS A 269 -24.47 15.52 -4.18
CA HIS A 269 -24.70 14.11 -4.48
C HIS A 269 -25.97 13.92 -5.33
N LEU A 270 -27.07 14.60 -5.00
CA LEU A 270 -28.30 14.51 -5.80
C LEU A 270 -28.08 15.00 -7.25
N LYS A 271 -27.31 16.08 -7.44
CA LYS A 271 -26.96 16.60 -8.76
C LYS A 271 -26.08 15.63 -9.56
N GLU A 272 -25.06 15.05 -8.93
CA GLU A 272 -24.19 14.02 -9.53
C GLU A 272 -24.99 12.77 -9.94
N LEU A 273 -25.92 12.34 -9.09
CA LEU A 273 -26.81 11.20 -9.32
C LEU A 273 -27.76 11.45 -10.50
N ILE A 274 -28.37 12.63 -10.57
CA ILE A 274 -29.28 13.03 -11.66
C ILE A 274 -28.52 13.35 -12.96
N ALA A 275 -27.27 13.80 -12.90
CA ALA A 275 -26.44 13.96 -14.10
C ALA A 275 -26.08 12.59 -14.74
N SER A 276 -26.05 11.51 -13.94
CA SER A 276 -25.61 10.20 -14.42
C SER A 276 -26.55 9.59 -15.49
N PRO A 277 -26.02 9.12 -16.64
CA PRO A 277 -26.81 8.46 -17.67
C PRO A 277 -27.25 7.04 -17.29
N ASP A 278 -26.66 6.47 -16.24
CA ASP A 278 -26.82 5.07 -15.82
C ASP A 278 -27.73 4.93 -14.59
N LEU A 279 -28.65 5.87 -14.41
CA LEU A 279 -29.66 5.87 -13.35
C LEU A 279 -30.77 4.84 -13.67
N GLY A 280 -31.08 3.96 -12.72
CA GLY A 280 -32.01 2.83 -12.86
C GLY A 280 -33.50 3.22 -12.92
N ILE A 281 -33.88 4.09 -13.86
CA ILE A 281 -35.25 4.57 -14.05
C ILE A 281 -35.95 3.96 -15.28
N LEU A 282 -37.28 4.04 -15.28
CA LEU A 282 -38.14 3.73 -16.42
C LEU A 282 -38.61 4.99 -17.17
N ASP A 283 -39.02 6.03 -16.44
CA ASP A 283 -39.46 7.32 -16.98
C ASP A 283 -38.68 8.47 -16.30
N GLU A 284 -38.31 9.49 -17.07
CA GLU A 284 -37.69 10.71 -16.55
C GLU A 284 -38.66 11.51 -15.65
N LYS A 285 -39.96 11.25 -15.76
CA LYS A 285 -40.99 11.69 -14.80
C LYS A 285 -40.59 11.36 -13.35
N ASP A 286 -40.05 10.18 -13.09
CA ASP A 286 -39.76 9.75 -11.72
C ASP A 286 -38.59 10.53 -11.11
N VAL A 287 -37.63 10.96 -11.96
CA VAL A 287 -36.54 11.88 -11.58
C VAL A 287 -37.09 13.28 -11.25
N TYR A 288 -38.00 13.79 -12.08
CA TYR A 288 -38.66 15.07 -11.83
C TYR A 288 -39.44 15.05 -10.50
N ASP A 289 -40.24 14.00 -10.28
CA ASP A 289 -41.03 13.82 -9.07
C ASP A 289 -40.12 13.68 -7.82
N ALA A 290 -38.96 13.02 -7.94
CA ALA A 290 -37.95 12.93 -6.89
C ALA A 290 -37.32 14.31 -6.56
N VAL A 291 -36.94 15.11 -7.57
CA VAL A 291 -36.41 16.47 -7.37
C VAL A 291 -37.44 17.35 -6.66
N ILE A 292 -38.68 17.37 -7.13
CA ILE A 292 -39.75 18.18 -6.52
C ILE A 292 -40.03 17.70 -5.08
N ARG A 293 -40.05 16.39 -4.83
CA ARG A 293 -40.21 15.82 -3.48
C ARG A 293 -39.04 16.23 -2.55
N TRP A 294 -37.80 16.18 -3.02
CA TRP A 294 -36.62 16.59 -2.26
C TRP A 294 -36.61 18.08 -1.93
N VAL A 295 -37.02 18.95 -2.88
CA VAL A 295 -37.14 20.40 -2.66
C VAL A 295 -38.31 20.75 -1.75
N LYS A 296 -39.47 20.07 -1.88
CA LYS A 296 -40.65 20.30 -1.02
C LYS A 296 -40.43 19.94 0.45
N HIS A 297 -39.45 19.09 0.75
CA HIS A 297 -39.10 18.74 2.14
C HIS A 297 -38.53 19.93 2.93
N ASP A 298 -37.70 20.75 2.29
CA ASP A 298 -37.28 22.05 2.83
C ASP A 298 -37.24 23.12 1.73
N PRO A 299 -38.36 23.78 1.44
CA PRO A 299 -38.45 24.76 0.37
C PRO A 299 -37.72 26.08 0.70
N ARG A 300 -37.22 26.28 1.93
CA ARG A 300 -36.52 27.52 2.30
C ARG A 300 -35.07 27.51 1.81
N GLU A 301 -34.35 26.42 2.08
CA GLU A 301 -32.96 26.27 1.63
C GLU A 301 -32.88 25.65 0.23
N ARG A 302 -33.73 24.66 -0.08
CA ARG A 302 -33.58 23.85 -1.30
C ARG A 302 -34.15 24.48 -2.56
N ALA A 303 -35.04 25.48 -2.46
CA ALA A 303 -35.64 26.12 -3.63
C ALA A 303 -34.60 26.83 -4.53
N VAL A 304 -33.50 27.34 -3.94
CA VAL A 304 -32.39 27.95 -4.70
C VAL A 304 -31.73 26.94 -5.65
N HIS A 305 -31.67 25.67 -5.24
CA HIS A 305 -31.06 24.59 -6.01
C HIS A 305 -31.98 23.98 -7.09
N LEU A 306 -33.27 24.32 -7.10
CA LEU A 306 -34.24 23.73 -8.01
C LEU A 306 -33.88 23.94 -9.49
N ALA A 307 -33.41 25.15 -9.86
CA ALA A 307 -33.06 25.45 -11.24
C ALA A 307 -31.89 24.59 -11.76
N ASP A 308 -30.86 24.40 -10.93
CA ASP A 308 -29.70 23.56 -11.23
C ASP A 308 -30.07 22.08 -11.35
N LEU A 309 -30.90 21.58 -10.44
CA LEU A 309 -31.35 20.18 -10.49
C LEU A 309 -32.24 19.93 -11.71
N LEU A 310 -33.14 20.87 -12.02
CA LEU A 310 -34.05 20.80 -13.17
C LEU A 310 -33.30 20.89 -14.51
N HIS A 311 -32.12 21.52 -14.55
CA HIS A 311 -31.26 21.56 -15.75
C HIS A 311 -30.74 20.16 -16.15
N GLU A 312 -30.43 19.31 -15.16
CA GLU A 312 -29.94 17.94 -15.35
C GLU A 312 -31.07 16.92 -15.61
N VAL A 313 -32.32 17.29 -15.32
CA VAL A 313 -33.50 16.51 -15.70
C VAL A 313 -33.76 16.67 -17.20
N LYS A 314 -33.94 15.55 -17.90
CA LYS A 314 -34.20 15.50 -19.34
C LYS A 314 -35.67 15.79 -19.64
N LEU A 315 -36.16 16.98 -19.26
CA LEU A 315 -37.53 17.46 -19.48
C LEU A 315 -38.13 17.12 -20.87
N PRO A 316 -37.39 17.17 -22.01
CA PRO A 316 -37.95 16.81 -23.31
C PRO A 316 -38.27 15.33 -23.53
N LEU A 317 -37.92 14.45 -22.58
CA LEU A 317 -38.24 13.02 -22.58
C LEU A 317 -39.48 12.69 -21.74
N ILE A 318 -39.93 13.60 -20.86
CA ILE A 318 -41.16 13.44 -20.07
C ILE A 318 -42.38 13.54 -21.00
N ASN A 319 -43.44 12.78 -20.70
CA ASN A 319 -44.70 12.85 -21.44
C ASN A 319 -45.22 14.31 -21.54
N THR A 320 -45.47 14.76 -22.78
CA THR A 320 -45.99 16.10 -23.11
C THR A 320 -47.23 16.48 -22.30
N GLU A 321 -48.14 15.53 -22.05
CA GLU A 321 -49.34 15.77 -21.26
C GLU A 321 -48.99 16.14 -19.81
N TYR A 322 -48.10 15.38 -19.17
CA TYR A 322 -47.63 15.63 -17.80
C TYR A 322 -46.88 16.97 -17.70
N LEU A 323 -46.05 17.27 -18.69
CA LEU A 323 -45.28 18.51 -18.75
C LEU A 323 -46.17 19.76 -18.87
N LEU A 324 -47.26 19.68 -19.65
CA LEU A 324 -48.19 20.79 -19.85
C LEU A 324 -49.26 20.92 -18.76
N THR A 325 -49.62 19.83 -18.07
CA THR A 325 -50.70 19.82 -17.06
C THR A 325 -50.20 19.90 -15.63
N VAL A 326 -49.12 19.18 -15.28
CA VAL A 326 -48.60 19.10 -13.91
C VAL A 326 -47.41 20.04 -13.74
N ILE A 327 -46.34 19.85 -14.53
CA ILE A 327 -45.09 20.62 -14.38
C ILE A 327 -45.33 22.13 -14.58
N ALA A 328 -46.10 22.50 -15.60
CA ALA A 328 -46.45 23.89 -15.86
C ALA A 328 -47.36 24.54 -14.79
N GLN A 329 -48.03 23.74 -13.95
CA GLN A 329 -48.90 24.25 -12.89
C GLN A 329 -48.21 24.38 -11.52
N GLU A 330 -47.04 23.75 -11.35
CA GLU A 330 -46.29 23.70 -10.09
C GLU A 330 -45.83 25.10 -9.63
N GLU A 331 -46.15 25.47 -8.39
CA GLU A 331 -45.89 26.82 -7.85
C GLU A 331 -44.39 27.15 -7.73
N LEU A 332 -43.59 26.16 -7.35
CA LEU A 332 -42.12 26.28 -7.28
C LEU A 332 -41.50 26.64 -8.64
N ILE A 333 -42.06 26.11 -9.73
CA ILE A 333 -41.58 26.38 -11.10
C ILE A 333 -42.08 27.74 -11.58
N LYS A 334 -43.33 28.10 -11.30
CA LYS A 334 -43.89 29.43 -11.64
C LYS A 334 -43.12 30.59 -10.99
N THR A 335 -42.59 30.36 -9.79
CA THR A 335 -41.87 31.37 -8.99
C THR A 335 -40.45 31.62 -9.51
N SER A 336 -39.79 30.62 -10.10
CA SER A 336 -38.42 30.74 -10.63
C SER A 336 -38.40 31.02 -12.13
N LEU A 337 -37.86 32.16 -12.55
CA LEU A 337 -37.71 32.52 -13.96
C LEU A 337 -36.91 31.47 -14.73
N THR A 338 -35.77 31.04 -14.19
CA THR A 338 -34.89 30.04 -14.81
C THR A 338 -35.59 28.69 -15.01
N CYS A 339 -36.44 28.27 -14.06
CA CYS A 339 -37.22 27.03 -14.21
C CYS A 339 -38.27 27.14 -15.31
N ARG A 340 -38.84 28.34 -15.53
CA ARG A 340 -39.77 28.58 -16.65
C ARG A 340 -39.05 28.57 -17.99
N ASP A 341 -37.88 29.19 -18.09
CA ASP A 341 -37.07 29.20 -19.31
C ASP A 341 -36.69 27.77 -19.75
N LEU A 342 -36.29 26.92 -18.80
CA LEU A 342 -36.03 25.48 -19.04
C LEU A 342 -37.28 24.72 -19.51
N LEU A 343 -38.44 25.02 -18.93
CA LEU A 343 -39.71 24.42 -19.31
C LEU A 343 -40.15 24.85 -20.72
N ASP A 344 -39.94 26.12 -21.07
CA ASP A 344 -40.27 26.65 -22.39
C ASP A 344 -39.28 26.18 -23.47
N GLU A 345 -37.98 25.99 -23.13
CA GLU A 345 -37.01 25.27 -23.98
C GLU A 345 -37.51 23.84 -24.28
N ALA A 346 -37.94 23.11 -23.24
CA ALA A 346 -38.45 21.75 -23.39
C ALA A 346 -39.72 21.69 -24.26
N LYS A 347 -40.68 22.63 -24.08
CA LYS A 347 -41.86 22.75 -24.95
C LYS A 347 -41.45 23.01 -26.40
N VAL A 348 -40.57 23.97 -26.66
CA VAL A 348 -40.07 24.28 -28.01
C VAL A 348 -39.41 23.05 -28.64
N TYR A 349 -38.67 22.26 -27.86
CA TYR A 349 -38.10 21.01 -28.35
C TYR A 349 -39.18 19.98 -28.71
N ILE A 350 -40.17 19.77 -27.86
CA ILE A 350 -41.29 18.84 -28.12
C ILE A 350 -42.09 19.28 -29.36
N PHE A 351 -42.41 20.56 -29.51
CA PHE A 351 -43.08 21.10 -30.70
C PHE A 351 -42.23 20.91 -31.98
N LYS A 352 -40.91 21.11 -31.91
CA LYS A 352 -40.01 20.79 -33.02
C LYS A 352 -40.03 19.29 -33.35
N LYS A 353 -39.94 18.41 -32.36
CA LYS A 353 -40.01 16.94 -32.55
C LYS A 353 -41.34 16.49 -33.16
N ALA A 354 -42.46 17.11 -32.76
CA ALA A 354 -43.79 16.81 -33.32
C ALA A 354 -43.94 17.30 -34.78
N ASN A 355 -43.34 18.45 -35.12
CA ASN A 355 -43.42 19.01 -36.47
C ASN A 355 -42.35 18.47 -37.45
N LEU A 356 -41.26 17.87 -36.95
CA LEU A 356 -40.18 17.29 -37.76
C LEU A 356 -40.24 15.75 -37.75
N LEU A 357 -41.11 15.19 -38.59
CA LEU A 357 -41.13 13.74 -38.89
C LEU A 357 -39.90 13.26 -39.69
N THR A 358 -39.01 14.16 -40.12
CA THR A 358 -37.76 13.83 -40.84
C THR A 358 -36.63 14.79 -40.47
N THR A 359 -35.40 14.39 -40.84
CA THR A 359 -34.09 15.04 -40.62
C THR A 359 -33.42 14.78 -39.26
N LYS A 360 -32.21 14.23 -39.35
CA LYS A 360 -31.30 13.93 -38.24
C LYS A 360 -30.64 15.24 -37.76
N SER A 361 -31.31 15.99 -36.90
CA SER A 361 -30.64 17.06 -36.13
C SER A 361 -29.74 16.44 -35.04
N PRO A 362 -28.58 17.04 -34.71
CA PRO A 362 -27.65 16.44 -33.74
C PRO A 362 -28.31 16.27 -32.37
N MET A 363 -28.28 15.04 -31.85
CA MET A 363 -28.87 14.69 -30.55
C MET A 363 -28.03 15.27 -29.42
N GLY A 364 -28.47 16.40 -28.85
CA GLY A 364 -27.93 16.93 -27.60
C GLY A 364 -28.17 15.98 -26.41
N PRO A 365 -27.39 16.10 -25.31
CA PRO A 365 -27.42 15.16 -24.19
C PRO A 365 -28.78 15.06 -23.48
N LYS A 366 -29.59 16.13 -23.52
CA LYS A 366 -30.97 16.17 -22.96
C LYS A 366 -31.99 15.31 -23.73
N ILE A 367 -31.61 14.67 -24.83
CA ILE A 367 -32.49 13.92 -25.75
C ILE A 367 -32.19 12.42 -25.74
N ILE A 368 -31.06 12.01 -25.16
CA ILE A 368 -30.65 10.61 -25.07
C ILE A 368 -31.30 9.99 -23.82
N PRO A 369 -32.13 8.94 -23.94
CA PRO A 369 -32.70 8.27 -22.77
C PRO A 369 -31.59 7.68 -21.87
N ARG A 370 -31.87 7.56 -20.57
CA ARG A 370 -30.96 6.91 -19.62
C ARG A 370 -30.91 5.39 -19.88
N LYS A 371 -29.84 4.72 -19.47
CA LYS A 371 -29.77 3.26 -19.56
C LYS A 371 -30.74 2.65 -18.55
N THR A 372 -31.87 2.14 -19.02
CA THR A 372 -32.86 1.44 -18.19
C THR A 372 -32.25 0.21 -17.54
N ALA A 373 -32.44 0.03 -16.23
CA ALA A 373 -31.91 -1.09 -15.45
C ALA A 373 -32.35 -2.48 -15.98
N ALA A 374 -33.44 -2.55 -16.75
CA ALA A 374 -33.94 -3.76 -17.41
C ALA A 374 -32.90 -4.51 -18.26
N GLY A 375 -31.82 -3.86 -18.71
CA GLY A 375 -30.73 -4.50 -19.44
C GLY A 375 -29.72 -5.28 -18.58
N LYS A 376 -29.65 -5.05 -17.25
CA LYS A 376 -28.71 -5.74 -16.33
C LYS A 376 -29.21 -7.12 -15.84
N TYR A 377 -30.52 -7.39 -15.93
CA TYR A 377 -31.16 -8.59 -15.36
C TYR A 377 -31.63 -9.63 -16.41
N LEU A 378 -31.06 -9.59 -17.62
CA LEU A 378 -31.42 -10.50 -18.73
C LEU A 378 -30.18 -11.16 -19.36
N ILE A 379 -29.36 -11.82 -18.54
CA ILE A 379 -28.43 -12.89 -18.96
C ILE A 379 -28.41 -13.98 -17.87
#